data_AF-A0A975TU38-F1
#
_entry.id   AF-A0A975TU38-F1
#
_cell.length_a   1.000
_cell.length_b   1.000
_cell.length_c   1.000
_cell.angle_alpha   90.00
_cell.angle_beta   90.00
_cell.angle_gamma   90.00
#
_symmetry.space_group_name_H-M   'P 1'
#
loop_
_entity.id
_entity.type
_entity.pdbx_description
1 polymer ?
#
loop_
_entity_poly.entity_id
_entity_poly.type
_entity_poly.pdbx_seq_one_letter_code
_entity_poly.pdbx_strand_id
1 'polypeptide(L)'
;MFKKTFTAAALVLATAATAVPVAAQQISFGITAGNQQERDAIAGALVLYQIANGGDPVEVLTQVSQGGSVGVIHQEGNGHNGSLAQGGGGNAGGVFQFGENTDAHLAQNGNQGDLVFVFGW
;
A
#
# COMPACT_ATOMS: atom_id res chain seq x y z
N MET A 1 -27.06 27.76 4.04
CA MET A 1 -26.98 26.59 4.94
C MET A 1 -27.07 25.34 4.07
N PHE A 2 -25.93 24.83 3.59
CA PHE A 2 -25.87 23.72 2.62
C PHE A 2 -25.79 22.38 3.37
N LYS A 3 -26.80 21.53 3.19
CA LYS A 3 -26.88 20.20 3.82
C LYS A 3 -26.00 19.24 3.02
N LYS A 4 -24.94 18.72 3.63
CA LYS A 4 -24.09 17.66 3.05
C LYS A 4 -24.75 16.31 3.36
N THR A 5 -25.29 15.67 2.34
CA THR A 5 -25.82 14.31 2.43
C THR A 5 -24.65 13.34 2.41
N PHE A 6 -24.44 12.60 3.50
CA PHE A 6 -23.47 11.50 3.55
C PHE A 6 -24.15 10.26 2.94
N THR A 7 -23.77 9.90 1.71
CA THR A 7 -24.21 8.64 1.10
C THR A 7 -23.28 7.54 1.59
N ALA A 8 -23.78 6.68 2.46
CA ALA A 8 -23.07 5.47 2.88
C ALA A 8 -23.03 4.48 1.70
N ALA A 9 -21.84 4.16 1.21
CA ALA A 9 -21.65 3.08 0.23
C ALA A 9 -21.71 1.74 0.98
N ALA A 10 -22.70 0.91 0.66
CA ALA A 10 -22.79 -0.45 1.18
C ALA A 10 -21.85 -1.36 0.37
N LEU A 11 -20.81 -1.89 1.02
CA LEU A 11 -19.91 -2.89 0.45
C LEU A 11 -20.59 -4.27 0.51
N VAL A 12 -21.00 -4.81 -0.64
CA VAL A 12 -21.52 -6.18 -0.73
C VAL A 12 -20.35 -7.12 -1.02
N LEU A 13 -19.95 -7.91 -0.02
CA LEU A 13 -18.96 -8.97 -0.16
C LEU A 13 -19.63 -10.24 -0.71
N ALA A 14 -19.45 -10.51 -2.01
CA ALA A 14 -19.79 -11.80 -2.60
C ALA A 14 -18.61 -12.77 -2.42
N THR A 15 -18.69 -13.67 -1.44
CA THR A 15 -17.70 -14.74 -1.26
C THR A 15 -18.00 -15.90 -2.21
N ALA A 16 -17.37 -15.90 -3.38
CA ALA A 16 -17.26 -17.10 -4.21
C ALA A 16 -16.08 -17.95 -3.68
N ALA A 17 -16.38 -19.05 -2.99
CA ALA A 17 -15.35 -20.02 -2.61
C ALA A 17 -14.94 -20.83 -3.85
N THR A 18 -13.91 -20.36 -4.56
CA THR A 18 -13.21 -21.17 -5.57
C THR A 18 -12.19 -22.07 -4.85
N ALA A 19 -12.07 -23.32 -5.28
CA ALA A 19 -11.12 -24.27 -4.72
C ALA A 19 -9.69 -23.68 -4.77
N VAL A 20 -9.07 -23.52 -3.60
CA VAL A 20 -7.70 -23.00 -3.47
C VAL A 20 -6.76 -24.10 -4.00
N PRO A 21 -5.99 -23.84 -5.08
CA PRO A 21 -5.02 -24.81 -5.57
C PRO A 21 -3.94 -25.07 -4.50
N VAL A 22 -3.36 -26.26 -4.55
CA VAL A 22 -2.25 -26.77 -3.70
C VAL A 22 -1.53 -25.66 -2.91
N ALA A 23 -1.81 -25.64 -1.60
CA ALA A 23 -1.20 -24.81 -0.55
C ALA A 23 -0.55 -23.52 -1.06
N ALA A 24 -1.36 -22.51 -1.38
CA ALA A 24 -0.84 -21.15 -1.39
C ALA A 24 -0.23 -20.88 -0.02
N GLN A 25 1.11 -20.85 0.09
CA GLN A 25 1.84 -20.56 1.33
C GLN A 25 1.71 -19.10 1.75
N GLN A 26 0.91 -18.31 1.02
CA GLN A 26 0.62 -16.92 1.33
C GLN A 26 -0.76 -16.51 0.84
N ILE A 27 -1.31 -15.48 1.47
CA ILE A 27 -2.49 -14.72 1.01
C ILE A 27 -2.06 -13.27 0.81
N SER A 28 -2.54 -12.65 -0.27
CA SER A 28 -2.28 -11.24 -0.57
C SER A 28 -3.55 -10.43 -0.79
N PHE A 29 -3.51 -9.17 -0.41
CA PHE A 29 -4.54 -8.18 -0.72
C PHE A 29 -3.90 -6.85 -1.08
N GLY A 30 -4.53 -6.17 -2.05
CA GLY A 30 -4.04 -4.91 -2.60
C GLY A 30 -5.08 -3.80 -2.47
N ILE A 31 -4.60 -2.58 -2.25
CA ILE A 31 -5.38 -1.35 -2.35
C ILE A 31 -4.71 -0.49 -3.41
N THR A 32 -5.45 -0.13 -4.45
CA THR A 32 -5.00 0.78 -5.51
C THR A 32 -5.87 2.03 -5.46
N ALA A 33 -5.24 3.19 -5.47
CA ALA A 33 -5.92 4.48 -5.56
C ALA A 33 -6.60 4.63 -6.93
N GLY A 34 -7.89 4.95 -6.92
CA GLY A 34 -8.66 5.26 -8.13
C GLY A 34 -8.53 6.72 -8.58
N ASN A 35 -7.95 7.60 -7.75
CA ASN A 35 -7.78 9.02 -8.05
C ASN A 35 -6.64 9.66 -7.25
N GLN A 36 -6.31 10.91 -7.59
CA GLN A 36 -5.22 11.68 -6.99
C GLN A 36 -5.37 11.86 -5.47
N GLN A 37 -6.61 12.04 -4.99
CA GLN A 37 -6.92 12.24 -3.58
C GLN A 37 -6.69 10.96 -2.76
N GLU A 38 -7.09 9.80 -3.27
CA GLU A 38 -6.79 8.50 -2.66
C GLU A 38 -5.29 8.23 -2.64
N ARG A 39 -4.58 8.58 -3.71
CA ARG A 39 -3.11 8.46 -3.77
C ARG A 39 -2.41 9.40 -2.77
N ASP A 40 -2.93 10.62 -2.54
CA ASP A 40 -2.43 11.51 -1.47
C ASP A 40 -2.67 10.91 -0.09
N ALA A 41 -3.82 10.27 0.11
CA ALA A 41 -4.15 9.62 1.38
C ALA A 41 -3.19 8.45 1.66
N ILE A 42 -2.90 7.64 0.63
CA ILE A 42 -1.88 6.58 0.71
C ILE A 42 -0.51 7.19 1.01
N ALA A 43 -0.09 8.23 0.29
CA ALA A 43 1.20 8.89 0.54
C ALA A 43 1.31 9.39 1.99
N GLY A 44 0.30 10.12 2.47
CA GLY A 44 0.25 10.61 3.84
C GLY A 44 0.27 9.48 4.88
N ALA A 45 -0.47 8.40 4.64
CA ALA A 45 -0.44 7.23 5.52
C ALA A 45 0.95 6.58 5.58
N LEU A 46 1.63 6.44 4.44
CA LEU A 46 2.99 5.91 4.36
C LEU A 46 4.01 6.83 5.03
N VAL A 47 3.83 8.15 4.95
CA VAL A 47 4.65 9.12 5.70
C VAL A 47 4.47 8.94 7.20
N LEU A 48 3.23 8.91 7.67
CA LEU A 48 2.94 8.71 9.09
C LEU A 48 3.48 7.36 9.59
N TYR A 49 3.37 6.31 8.77
CA TYR A 49 3.94 5.01 9.06
C TYR A 49 5.45 5.07 9.23
N GLN A 50 6.17 5.71 8.31
CA GLN A 50 7.61 5.88 8.42
C GLN A 50 8.00 6.65 9.68
N ILE A 51 7.32 7.77 9.97
CA ILE A 51 7.57 8.54 11.19
C ILE A 51 7.36 7.68 12.44
N ALA A 52 6.26 6.92 12.49
CA ALA A 52 5.97 6.02 13.60
C ALA A 52 7.04 4.92 13.78
N ASN A 53 7.72 4.54 12.70
CA ASN A 53 8.79 3.53 12.68
C ASN A 53 10.21 4.13 12.67
N GLY A 54 10.36 5.43 12.96
CA GLY A 54 11.67 6.08 13.17
C GLY A 54 12.23 6.86 11.98
N GLY A 55 11.44 7.11 10.94
CA GLY A 55 11.81 8.01 9.84
C GLY A 55 11.86 9.48 10.26
N ASP A 56 12.73 10.27 9.62
CA ASP A 56 12.85 11.71 9.89
C ASP A 56 11.63 12.47 9.34
N PRO A 57 10.83 13.14 10.20
CA PRO A 57 9.64 13.86 9.74
C PRO A 57 9.93 14.95 8.71
N VAL A 58 11.05 15.65 8.83
CA VAL A 58 11.38 16.80 7.97
C VAL A 58 11.71 16.32 6.56
N GLU A 59 12.53 15.28 6.44
CA GLU A 59 12.89 14.70 5.14
C GLU A 59 11.66 14.13 4.42
N VAL A 60 10.85 13.35 5.14
CA VAL A 60 9.69 12.67 4.57
C VAL A 60 8.60 13.65 4.12
N LEU A 61 8.28 14.69 4.92
CA LEU A 61 7.31 15.72 4.52
C LEU A 61 7.80 16.51 3.29
N THR A 62 9.11 16.75 3.18
CA THR A 62 9.70 17.43 2.03
C THR A 62 9.54 16.61 0.75
N GLN A 63 9.74 15.29 0.80
CA GLN A 63 9.49 14.42 -0.36
C GLN A 63 8.03 14.49 -0.83
N VAL A 64 7.07 14.48 0.09
CA VAL A 64 5.64 14.62 -0.28
C VAL A 64 5.32 15.98 -0.89
N SER A 65 5.78 17.07 -0.26
CA SER A 65 5.49 18.43 -0.74
C SER A 65 6.05 18.70 -2.13
N GLN A 66 7.14 18.04 -2.52
CA GLN A 66 7.78 18.21 -3.82
C GLN A 66 7.17 17.29 -4.90
N GLY A 67 6.07 16.59 -4.61
CA GLY A 67 5.49 15.59 -5.50
C GLY A 67 6.42 14.41 -5.74
N GLY A 68 7.33 14.14 -4.80
CA GLY A 68 8.23 13.00 -4.82
C GLY A 68 7.50 11.67 -4.69
N SER A 69 8.20 10.58 -4.98
CA SER A 69 7.68 9.23 -4.73
C SER A 69 7.91 8.85 -3.27
N VAL A 70 6.88 8.37 -2.59
CA VAL A 70 6.97 7.75 -1.27
C VAL A 70 6.94 6.24 -1.44
N GLY A 71 7.89 5.55 -0.81
CA GLY A 71 8.00 4.10 -0.88
C GLY A 71 8.28 3.49 0.48
N VAL A 72 7.54 2.44 0.84
CA VAL A 72 7.75 1.67 2.07
C VAL A 72 7.79 0.18 1.73
N ILE A 73 8.81 -0.51 2.23
CA ILE A 73 8.80 -1.97 2.35
C ILE A 73 8.90 -2.29 3.83
N HIS A 74 7.94 -3.04 4.35
CA HIS A 74 7.93 -3.55 5.72
C HIS A 74 7.83 -5.07 5.69
N GLN A 75 8.69 -5.72 6.47
CA GLN A 75 8.85 -7.15 6.51
C GLN A 75 8.96 -7.59 7.96
N GLU A 76 8.06 -8.46 8.41
CA GLU A 76 8.05 -9.05 9.74
C GLU A 76 7.98 -10.58 9.64
N GLY A 77 9.08 -11.23 10.04
CA GLY A 77 9.27 -12.68 9.91
C GLY A 77 10.52 -13.01 9.09
N ASN A 78 10.52 -14.16 8.41
CA ASN A 78 11.69 -14.63 7.65
C ASN A 78 11.35 -15.08 6.21
N GLY A 79 12.38 -15.09 5.35
CA GLY A 79 12.27 -15.62 3.99
C GLY A 79 11.51 -14.71 3.00
N HIS A 80 11.30 -13.44 3.32
CA HIS A 80 10.58 -12.52 2.44
C HIS A 80 11.38 -12.15 1.19
N ASN A 81 10.71 -12.17 0.04
CA ASN A 81 11.16 -11.57 -1.21
C ASN A 81 10.25 -10.39 -1.55
N GLY A 82 10.76 -9.16 -1.41
CA GLY A 82 9.98 -7.94 -1.54
C GLY A 82 10.68 -6.92 -2.43
N SER A 83 9.96 -6.29 -3.37
CA SER A 83 10.51 -5.16 -4.12
C SER A 83 9.48 -4.08 -4.41
N LEU A 84 9.97 -2.84 -4.45
CA LEU A 84 9.22 -1.65 -4.84
C LEU A 84 10.03 -0.88 -5.87
N ALA A 85 9.54 -0.83 -7.11
CA ALA A 85 10.13 -0.09 -8.22
C ALA A 85 9.23 1.10 -8.58
N GLN A 86 9.78 2.32 -8.56
CA GLN A 86 9.01 3.53 -8.82
C GLN A 86 9.70 4.40 -9.87
N GLY A 87 8.97 4.76 -10.92
CA GLY A 87 9.38 5.69 -11.99
C GLY A 87 8.36 6.82 -12.17
N GLY A 88 8.72 7.89 -12.88
CA GLY A 88 7.76 8.92 -13.30
C GLY A 88 7.30 9.94 -12.25
N GLY A 89 7.72 9.83 -10.98
CA GLY A 89 7.43 10.78 -9.90
C GLY A 89 6.01 10.71 -9.31
N GLY A 90 5.81 11.26 -8.11
CA GLY A 90 4.49 11.35 -7.48
C GLY A 90 3.86 10.02 -7.06
N ASN A 91 4.63 8.94 -6.98
CA ASN A 91 4.11 7.63 -6.58
C ASN A 91 3.97 7.51 -5.06
N ALA A 92 3.07 6.63 -4.61
CA ALA A 92 2.94 6.21 -3.23
C ALA A 92 2.80 4.69 -3.21
N GLY A 93 3.83 4.00 -2.73
CA GLY A 93 3.92 2.54 -2.80
C GLY A 93 4.23 1.94 -1.44
N GLY A 94 3.46 0.94 -1.03
CA GLY A 94 3.70 0.19 0.21
C GLY A 94 3.66 -1.31 -0.01
N VAL A 95 4.70 -2.02 0.38
CA VAL A 95 4.76 -3.49 0.40
C VAL A 95 4.91 -3.94 1.85
N PHE A 96 3.91 -4.63 2.37
CA PHE A 96 3.85 -5.10 3.75
C PHE A 96 3.78 -6.62 3.76
N GLN A 97 4.78 -7.26 4.32
CA GLN A 97 4.95 -8.70 4.31
C GLN A 97 5.06 -9.21 5.76
N PHE A 98 4.29 -10.24 6.08
CA PHE A 98 4.21 -10.82 7.40
C PHE A 98 4.30 -12.36 7.34
N GLY A 99 4.91 -12.97 8.35
CA GLY A 99 5.01 -14.42 8.48
C GLY A 99 6.22 -15.01 7.79
N GLU A 100 6.05 -16.10 7.05
CA GLU A 100 7.17 -16.83 6.45
C GLU A 100 7.05 -16.91 4.92
N ASN A 101 8.19 -16.81 4.24
CA ASN A 101 8.33 -17.10 2.79
C ASN A 101 7.36 -16.34 1.87
N THR A 102 7.12 -15.05 2.13
CA THR A 102 6.24 -14.24 1.28
C THR A 102 6.96 -13.65 0.07
N ASP A 103 6.27 -13.55 -1.06
CA ASP A 103 6.71 -12.90 -2.29
C ASP A 103 5.75 -11.76 -2.68
N ALA A 104 6.27 -10.54 -2.82
CA ALA A 104 5.49 -9.35 -3.17
C ALA A 104 6.31 -8.32 -3.97
N HIS A 105 5.81 -7.94 -5.13
CA HIS A 105 6.47 -6.98 -6.01
C HIS A 105 5.49 -5.89 -6.45
N LEU A 106 5.89 -4.63 -6.27
CA LEU A 106 5.12 -3.47 -6.67
C LEU A 106 5.94 -2.62 -7.64
N ALA A 107 5.38 -2.33 -8.81
CA ALA A 107 5.98 -1.46 -9.82
C ALA A 107 5.01 -0.33 -10.16
N GLN A 108 5.50 0.91 -10.10
CA GLN A 108 4.72 2.11 -10.35
C GLN A 108 5.43 3.05 -11.32
N ASN A 109 4.67 3.78 -12.13
CA ASN A 109 5.14 4.72 -13.13
C ASN A 109 4.26 5.98 -13.22
N GLY A 110 4.41 6.85 -12.22
CA GLY A 110 3.85 8.20 -12.21
C GLY A 110 2.48 8.28 -11.54
N ASN A 111 2.36 9.10 -10.49
CA ASN A 111 1.08 9.43 -9.82
C ASN A 111 0.25 8.21 -9.37
N GLN A 112 0.87 7.05 -9.14
CA GLN A 112 0.18 5.85 -8.67
C GLN A 112 0.21 5.73 -7.15
N GLY A 113 -0.82 5.10 -6.60
CA GLY A 113 -0.96 4.87 -5.16
C GLY A 113 -1.35 3.42 -4.94
N ASP A 114 -0.47 2.60 -4.39
CA ASP A 114 -0.69 1.16 -4.24
C ASP A 114 -0.13 0.65 -2.91
N LEU A 115 -0.91 -0.16 -2.22
CA LEU A 115 -0.52 -0.88 -1.02
C LEU A 115 -0.74 -2.36 -1.28
N VAL A 116 0.27 -3.18 -1.01
CA VAL A 116 0.18 -4.63 -1.07
C VAL A 116 0.50 -5.18 0.31
N PHE A 117 -0.38 -6.02 0.83
CA PHE A 117 -0.19 -6.74 2.07
C PHE A 117 -0.16 -8.23 1.78
N VAL A 118 0.82 -8.94 2.32
CA VAL A 118 1.00 -10.38 2.12
C VAL A 118 1.28 -11.06 3.46
N PHE A 119 0.61 -12.18 3.70
CA PHE A 119 0.74 -13.00 4.91
C PHE A 119 1.08 -14.42 4.49
N GLY A 120 2.23 -14.95 4.94
CA GLY A 120 2.70 -16.29 4.59
C GLY A 120 2.94 -17.20 5.79
N TRP A 121 3.03 -18.51 5.54
CA TRP A 121 3.25 -19.56 6.54
C TRP A 121 4.04 -20.76 6.00
#